data_AF-A0A453C998-F1
#
_entry.id   AF-A0A453C998-F1
#
_cell.length_a   1.000
_cell.length_b   1.000
_cell.length_c   1.000
_cell.angle_alpha   90.00
_cell.angle_beta   90.00
_cell.angle_gamma   90.00
#
_symmetry.space_group_name_H-M   'P 1'
#
loop_
_entity.id
_entity.type
_entity.pdbx_description
1 polymer ?
#
loop_
_entity_poly.entity_id
_entity_poly.type
_entity_poly.pdbx_seq_one_letter_code
_entity_poly.pdbx_strand_id
1 'polypeptide(L)'
;MKKRSRVQELFCSNKIRVVVATVAFGMGLDKSDVEGVIHYRLPESLEEYIQETGRAGRDGRLSHCHLLFDSTTFYKIRSLSHSDGIDEYAMSKFLNQIFSSGNTMGCICSFPKESTSRKFDIKEEVLLTVLTQLEIGEEQYLHLLPQFSVTCTLYFHKTSPQLLADK
;
A
#
# COMPACT_ATOMS: atom_id res chain seq x y z
N MET A 1 -21.97 -1.44 7.41
CA MET A 1 -22.60 -0.51 6.42
C MET A 1 -23.70 0.37 7.00
N LYS A 2 -24.71 -0.17 7.71
CA LYS A 2 -25.88 0.62 8.21
C LYS A 2 -25.55 1.90 9.00
N LYS A 3 -24.50 1.88 9.85
CA LYS A 3 -24.10 3.07 10.64
C LYS A 3 -23.55 4.22 9.78
N ARG A 4 -22.79 3.90 8.72
CA ARG A 4 -22.20 4.89 7.80
C ARG A 4 -23.27 5.63 7.02
N SER A 5 -24.19 4.88 6.41
CA SER A 5 -25.32 5.43 5.65
C SER A 5 -26.19 6.33 6.51
N ARG A 6 -26.46 5.94 7.77
CA ARG A 6 -27.23 6.77 8.71
C ARG A 6 -26.55 8.11 9.00
N VAL A 7 -25.24 8.11 9.27
CA VAL A 7 -24.50 9.36 9.54
C VAL A 7 -24.50 10.26 8.31
N GLN A 8 -24.28 9.69 7.12
CA GLN A 8 -24.33 10.42 5.86
C GLN A 8 -25.71 11.02 5.61
N GLU A 9 -26.79 10.27 5.81
CA GLU A 9 -28.16 10.76 5.66
C GLU A 9 -28.47 11.90 6.64
N LEU A 10 -28.07 11.75 7.91
CA LEU A 10 -28.24 12.79 8.92
C LEU A 10 -27.44 14.06 8.59
N PHE A 11 -26.25 13.93 8.01
CA PHE A 11 -25.44 15.06 7.57
C PHE A 11 -26.02 15.74 6.32
N CYS A 12 -26.42 14.96 5.31
CA CYS A 12 -27.07 15.46 4.09
C CYS A 12 -28.38 16.20 4.42
N SER A 13 -29.17 15.69 5.37
CA SER A 13 -30.42 16.29 5.83
C SER A 13 -30.25 17.41 6.87
N ASN A 14 -29.03 17.92 7.09
CA ASN A 14 -28.72 19.01 8.02
C ASN A 14 -29.10 18.71 9.50
N LYS A 15 -29.28 17.43 9.87
CA LYS A 15 -29.51 16.99 11.26
C LYS A 15 -28.21 16.88 12.06
N ILE A 16 -27.07 16.80 11.38
CA ILE A 16 -25.73 16.84 11.98
C ILE A 16 -24.95 17.96 11.29
N ARG A 17 -24.29 18.80 12.09
CA ARG A 17 -23.49 19.93 11.59
C ARG A 17 -22.05 19.56 11.24
N VAL A 18 -21.45 18.61 11.98
CA VAL A 18 -20.03 18.25 11.86
C VAL A 18 -19.89 16.75 11.74
N VAL A 19 -19.10 16.30 10.78
CA VAL A 19 -18.70 14.90 10.62
C VAL A 19 -17.18 14.82 10.70
N VAL A 20 -16.69 13.93 11.56
CA VAL A 20 -15.26 13.59 11.65
C VAL A 20 -15.05 12.29 10.89
N ALA A 21 -14.12 12.30 9.94
CA ALA A 21 -13.93 11.24 8.98
C ALA A 21 -12.45 11.09 8.62
N THR A 22 -12.04 9.87 8.31
CA THR A 22 -10.77 9.61 7.59
C THR A 22 -11.01 9.75 6.08
N VAL A 23 -9.95 9.94 5.30
CA VAL A 23 -9.96 10.05 3.82
C VAL A 23 -10.94 9.07 3.14
N ALA A 24 -10.95 7.81 3.58
CA ALA A 24 -11.83 6.75 3.06
C ALA A 24 -13.35 6.99 3.21
N PHE A 25 -13.77 7.88 4.11
CA PHE A 25 -15.17 8.30 4.23
C PHE A 25 -15.53 9.38 3.21
N GLY A 26 -14.55 10.18 2.77
CA GLY A 26 -14.75 11.32 1.88
C GLY A 26 -15.30 10.90 0.52
N MET A 27 -14.77 9.84 -0.11
CA MET A 27 -14.98 9.50 -1.53
C MET A 27 -16.44 9.36 -2.03
N GLY A 28 -17.46 9.32 -1.16
CA GLY A 28 -18.86 9.16 -1.56
C GLY A 28 -19.85 10.20 -1.00
N LEU A 29 -19.37 11.26 -0.34
CA LEU A 29 -20.23 12.33 0.16
C LEU A 29 -20.42 13.39 -0.92
N ASP A 30 -21.67 13.56 -1.37
CA ASP A 30 -22.09 14.61 -2.29
C ASP A 30 -23.16 15.48 -1.62
N LYS A 31 -22.71 16.58 -1.02
CA LYS A 31 -23.54 17.61 -0.39
C LYS A 31 -23.06 18.95 -0.91
N SER A 32 -23.95 19.75 -1.49
CA SER A 32 -23.57 20.98 -2.18
C SER A 32 -23.19 22.12 -1.23
N ASP A 33 -23.80 22.14 -0.05
CA ASP A 33 -23.75 23.21 0.96
C ASP A 33 -22.76 22.93 2.10
N VAL A 34 -21.63 22.29 1.81
CA VAL A 34 -20.55 22.13 2.80
C VAL A 34 -19.78 23.45 2.93
N GLU A 35 -19.87 24.08 4.10
CA GLU A 35 -19.26 25.40 4.38
C GLU A 35 -17.76 25.35 4.66
N GLY A 36 -17.21 24.18 4.98
CA GLY A 36 -15.78 24.07 5.21
C GLY A 36 -15.24 22.68 5.48
N VAL A 37 -13.93 22.55 5.36
CA VAL A 37 -13.15 21.33 5.61
C VAL A 37 -12.00 21.66 6.53
N ILE A 38 -11.80 20.85 7.56
CA ILE A 38 -10.70 21.01 8.52
C ILE A 38 -9.84 19.75 8.48
N HIS A 39 -8.60 19.88 8.02
CA HIS A 39 -7.61 18.81 8.03
C HIS A 39 -6.92 18.79 9.38
N TYR A 40 -7.18 17.75 10.16
CA TYR A 40 -6.51 17.51 11.43
C TYR A 40 -5.10 16.94 11.27
N ARG A 41 -4.83 16.27 10.14
CA ARG A 41 -3.52 15.77 9.73
C ARG A 41 -3.17 16.36 8.37
N LEU A 42 -1.88 16.52 8.10
CA LEU A 42 -1.39 16.83 6.76
C LEU A 42 -1.81 15.71 5.78
N PRO A 43 -2.42 16.05 4.63
CA PRO A 43 -2.63 15.12 3.53
C PRO A 43 -1.31 14.54 3.02
N GLU A 44 -1.35 13.35 2.45
CA GLU A 44 -0.16 12.67 1.91
C GLU A 44 0.33 13.33 0.63
N SER A 45 -0.56 13.98 -0.12
CA SER A 45 -0.23 14.72 -1.33
C SER A 45 -1.08 15.97 -1.53
N LEU A 46 -0.66 16.83 -2.46
CA LEU A 46 -1.41 18.02 -2.84
C LEU A 46 -2.73 17.63 -3.53
N GLU A 47 -2.71 16.56 -4.34
CA GLU A 47 -3.89 16.04 -5.03
C GLU A 47 -4.95 15.59 -4.03
N GLU A 48 -4.54 14.90 -2.97
CA GLU A 48 -5.43 14.49 -1.88
C GLU A 48 -6.04 15.71 -1.19
N TYR A 49 -5.21 16.70 -0.82
CA TYR A 49 -5.71 17.95 -0.23
C TYR A 49 -6.76 18.62 -1.12
N ILE A 50 -6.49 18.75 -2.42
CA ILE A 50 -7.41 19.37 -3.39
C ILE A 50 -8.71 18.57 -3.49
N GLN A 51 -8.62 17.24 -3.55
CA GLN A 51 -9.79 16.36 -3.63
C GLN A 51 -10.67 16.48 -2.37
N GLU A 52 -10.07 16.63 -1.21
CA GLU A 52 -10.76 16.76 0.08
C GLU A 52 -11.37 18.15 0.26
N THR A 53 -10.63 19.23 -0.01
CA THR A 53 -11.15 20.60 0.05
C THR A 53 -12.22 20.87 -1.01
N GLY A 54 -12.14 20.22 -2.18
CA GLY A 54 -13.11 20.32 -3.27
C GLY A 54 -14.52 19.78 -2.94
N ARG A 55 -14.74 19.35 -1.70
CA ARG A 55 -16.07 19.01 -1.16
C ARG A 55 -16.84 20.23 -0.67
N ALA A 56 -16.14 21.29 -0.28
CA ALA A 56 -16.75 22.52 0.19
C ALA A 56 -17.13 23.45 -0.96
N GLY A 57 -18.12 24.31 -0.73
CA GLY A 57 -18.46 25.41 -1.65
C GLY A 57 -18.98 25.01 -3.04
N ARG A 58 -19.56 23.81 -3.19
CA ARG A 58 -20.13 23.34 -4.47
C ARG A 58 -21.38 24.13 -4.90
N ASP A 59 -22.00 24.82 -3.96
CA ASP A 59 -23.12 25.74 -4.17
C ASP A 59 -22.67 27.16 -4.59
N GLY A 60 -21.37 27.40 -4.72
CA GLY A 60 -20.81 28.70 -5.09
C GLY A 60 -20.74 29.71 -3.95
N ARG A 61 -21.12 29.34 -2.72
CA ARG A 61 -20.94 30.20 -1.55
C ARG A 61 -19.51 30.12 -1.04
N LEU A 62 -19.09 31.17 -0.32
CA LEU A 62 -17.78 31.18 0.33
C LEU A 62 -17.66 29.99 1.28
N SER A 63 -16.56 29.25 1.17
CA SER A 63 -16.24 28.13 2.06
C SER A 63 -14.83 28.25 2.62
N HIS A 64 -14.61 27.64 3.78
CA HIS A 64 -13.36 27.75 4.53
C HIS A 64 -12.64 26.40 4.64
N CYS A 65 -11.40 26.35 4.19
CA CYS A 65 -10.56 25.17 4.33
C CYS A 65 -9.37 25.49 5.24
N HIS A 66 -9.23 24.73 6.33
CA HIS A 66 -8.16 24.89 7.29
C HIS A 66 -7.31 23.64 7.39
N LEU A 67 -6.00 23.81 7.45
CA LEU A 67 -5.03 22.77 7.75
C LEU A 67 -4.43 23.05 9.12
N LEU A 68 -4.61 22.12 10.06
CA LEU A 68 -3.95 22.16 11.35
C LEU A 68 -2.58 21.51 11.21
N PHE A 69 -1.53 22.27 11.50
CA PHE A 69 -0.16 21.84 11.31
C PHE A 69 0.74 22.35 12.43
N ASP A 70 1.59 21.48 12.94
CA ASP A 70 2.64 21.82 13.91
C ASP A 70 3.99 21.24 13.44
N SER A 71 5.08 21.78 14.01
CA SER A 71 6.43 21.33 13.69
C SER A 71 6.64 19.85 14.06
N THR A 72 6.00 19.36 15.12
CA THR A 72 6.07 17.95 15.53
C THR A 72 5.53 17.01 14.45
N THR A 73 4.38 17.35 13.85
CA THR A 73 3.75 16.56 12.78
C THR A 73 4.62 16.54 11.54
N PHE A 74 5.25 17.67 11.18
CA PHE A 74 6.20 17.73 10.08
C PHE A 74 7.32 16.69 10.21
N TYR A 75 8.01 16.67 11.35
CA TYR A 75 9.12 15.74 11.57
C TYR A 75 8.67 14.28 11.58
N LYS A 76 7.49 13.99 12.15
CA LYS A 76 6.92 12.63 12.12
C LYS A 76 6.65 12.16 10.70
N ILE A 77 5.97 12.97 9.89
CA ILE A 77 5.64 12.61 8.50
C ILE A 77 6.92 12.45 7.69
N ARG A 78 7.87 13.39 7.82
CA ARG A 78 9.17 13.29 7.14
C ARG A 78 9.93 12.02 7.52
N SER A 79 9.92 11.63 8.79
CA SER A 79 10.53 10.38 9.24
C SER A 79 9.86 9.15 8.64
N LEU A 80 8.53 9.17 8.49
CA LEU A 80 7.78 8.08 7.86
C LEU A 80 8.04 8.02 6.34
N SER A 81 8.20 9.16 5.66
CA SER A 81 8.59 9.18 4.25
C SER A 81 9.93 8.50 3.98
N HIS A 82 10.81 8.42 4.99
CA HIS A 82 12.09 7.72 4.91
C HIS A 82 12.02 6.27 5.42
N SER A 83 10.92 5.81 6.02
CA SER A 83 10.84 4.43 6.55
C SER A 83 10.74 3.37 5.46
N ASP A 84 10.39 3.76 4.23
CA ASP A 84 10.28 2.87 3.09
C ASP A 84 11.58 2.83 2.24
N GLY A 85 12.61 3.56 2.67
CA GLY A 85 13.92 3.53 2.04
C GLY A 85 14.56 2.16 2.17
N ILE A 86 15.08 1.62 1.06
CA ILE A 86 15.80 0.34 1.07
C ILE A 86 17.28 0.62 1.22
N ASP A 87 17.92 -0.15 2.08
CA ASP A 87 19.38 -0.14 2.21
C ASP A 87 20.06 -0.78 0.97
N GLU A 88 21.15 -0.18 0.51
CA GLU A 88 21.88 -0.61 -0.68
C GLU A 88 22.43 -2.04 -0.54
N TYR A 89 22.87 -2.42 0.67
CA TYR A 89 23.37 -3.76 0.93
C TYR A 89 22.25 -4.80 0.87
N ALA A 90 21.07 -4.49 1.42
CA ALA A 90 19.89 -5.36 1.30
C ALA A 90 19.50 -5.56 -0.17
N MET A 91 19.49 -4.48 -0.96
CA MET A 91 19.23 -4.51 -2.40
C MET A 91 20.23 -5.36 -3.17
N SER A 92 21.53 -5.13 -2.95
CA SER A 92 22.59 -5.88 -3.63
C SER A 92 22.48 -7.38 -3.33
N LYS A 93 22.21 -7.75 -2.08
CA LYS A 93 22.08 -9.15 -1.67
C LYS A 93 20.83 -9.81 -2.25
N PHE A 94 19.72 -9.06 -2.37
CA PHE A 94 18.50 -9.52 -3.03
C PHE A 94 18.73 -9.76 -4.53
N LEU A 95 19.33 -8.80 -5.23
CA LEU A 95 19.66 -8.93 -6.65
C LEU A 95 20.63 -10.08 -6.90
N ASN A 96 21.67 -10.22 -6.07
CA ASN A 96 22.58 -11.34 -6.15
C ASN A 96 21.83 -12.67 -5.97
N GLN A 97 20.84 -12.77 -5.09
CA GLN A 97 20.05 -14.01 -4.95
C GLN A 97 19.22 -14.32 -6.22
N ILE A 98 18.68 -13.31 -6.90
CA ILE A 98 17.93 -13.48 -8.16
C ILE A 98 18.87 -13.97 -9.27
N PHE A 99 20.03 -13.32 -9.42
CA PHE A 99 20.96 -13.55 -10.52
C PHE A 99 22.13 -14.50 -10.17
N SER A 100 22.05 -15.21 -9.04
CA SER A 100 23.10 -16.16 -8.58
C SER A 100 23.29 -17.36 -9.51
N SER A 101 22.31 -17.67 -10.36
CA SER A 101 22.37 -18.80 -11.27
C SER A 101 23.22 -18.45 -12.50
N GLY A 102 24.47 -18.91 -12.52
CA GLY A 102 25.43 -18.72 -13.62
C GLY A 102 25.11 -19.48 -14.91
N ASN A 103 23.84 -19.72 -15.23
CA ASN A 103 23.43 -20.38 -16.46
C ASN A 103 23.25 -19.36 -17.59
N THR A 104 23.86 -19.63 -18.73
CA THR A 104 23.76 -18.83 -19.96
C THR A 104 22.44 -19.02 -20.71
N MET A 105 21.67 -20.06 -20.40
CA MET A 105 20.27 -20.21 -20.80
C MET A 105 19.38 -19.86 -19.61
N GLY A 106 18.47 -18.90 -19.79
CA GLY A 106 17.63 -18.34 -18.72
C GLY A 106 17.03 -19.38 -17.77
N CYS A 107 16.94 -19.02 -16.48
CA CYS A 107 16.41 -19.88 -15.43
C CYS A 107 15.07 -19.39 -14.91
N ILE A 108 14.17 -20.32 -14.57
CA ILE A 108 12.96 -20.01 -13.81
C ILE A 108 13.32 -20.13 -12.32
N CYS A 109 13.14 -19.03 -11.58
CA CYS A 109 13.33 -19.00 -10.13
C CYS A 109 12.00 -18.72 -9.43
N SER A 110 11.87 -19.23 -8.21
CA SER A 110 10.75 -18.94 -7.32
C SER A 110 11.28 -18.65 -5.93
N PHE A 111 10.63 -17.73 -5.22
CA PHE A 111 10.96 -17.42 -3.84
C PHE A 111 9.68 -17.05 -3.06
N PRO A 112 9.56 -17.47 -1.79
CA PRO A 112 8.43 -17.08 -0.96
C PRO A 112 8.54 -15.60 -0.57
N LYS A 113 7.55 -14.78 -0.91
CA LYS A 113 7.55 -13.32 -0.63
C LYS A 113 7.79 -13.01 0.84
N GLU A 114 7.05 -13.66 1.74
CA GLU A 114 7.14 -13.42 3.17
C GLU A 114 8.52 -13.79 3.74
N SER A 115 9.09 -14.91 3.28
CA SER A 115 10.43 -15.35 3.71
C SER A 115 11.53 -14.42 3.19
N THR A 116 11.42 -13.99 1.93
CA THR A 116 12.35 -13.03 1.32
C THR A 116 12.24 -11.66 1.98
N SER A 117 11.03 -11.18 2.23
CA SER A 117 10.77 -9.91 2.92
C SER A 117 11.44 -9.88 4.30
N ARG A 118 11.20 -10.91 5.12
CA ARG A 118 11.84 -11.04 6.44
C ARG A 118 13.35 -11.20 6.37
N LYS A 119 13.87 -11.90 5.36
CA LYS A 119 15.31 -12.15 5.20
C LYS A 119 16.10 -10.89 4.85
N PHE A 120 15.52 -10.01 4.05
CA PHE A 120 16.19 -8.81 3.55
C PHE A 120 15.73 -7.53 4.25
N ASP A 121 14.74 -7.60 5.14
CA ASP A 121 14.10 -6.45 5.78
C ASP A 121 13.53 -5.46 4.75
N ILE A 122 12.91 -6.01 3.70
CA ILE A 122 12.29 -5.25 2.60
C ILE A 122 10.81 -5.60 2.57
N LYS A 123 9.92 -4.60 2.53
CA LYS A 123 8.47 -4.83 2.40
C LYS A 123 8.13 -5.60 1.12
N GLU A 124 7.09 -6.43 1.16
CA GLU A 124 6.67 -7.23 0.01
C GLU A 124 6.30 -6.37 -1.20
N GLU A 125 5.63 -5.23 -0.98
CA GLU A 125 5.31 -4.27 -2.05
C GLU A 125 6.57 -3.73 -2.72
N VAL A 126 7.62 -3.45 -1.95
CA VAL A 126 8.88 -2.89 -2.45
C VAL A 126 9.66 -3.93 -3.25
N LEU A 127 9.70 -5.19 -2.79
CA LEU A 127 10.28 -6.30 -3.55
C LEU A 127 9.59 -6.43 -4.93
N LEU A 128 8.27 -6.34 -4.95
CA LEU A 128 7.51 -6.42 -6.20
C LEU A 128 7.82 -5.22 -7.11
N THR A 129 7.89 -4.00 -6.55
CA THR A 129 8.26 -2.80 -7.31
C THR A 129 9.62 -2.94 -7.99
N VAL A 130 10.64 -3.43 -7.27
CA VAL A 130 11.98 -3.68 -7.83
C VAL A 130 11.90 -4.67 -8.99
N LEU A 131 11.21 -5.80 -8.81
CA LEU A 131 11.10 -6.82 -9.85
C LEU A 131 10.37 -6.28 -11.08
N THR A 132 9.30 -5.50 -10.87
CA THR A 132 8.58 -4.85 -11.95
C THR A 132 9.48 -3.86 -12.69
N GLN A 133 10.29 -3.08 -11.99
CA GLN A 133 11.26 -2.17 -12.61
C GLN A 133 12.30 -2.91 -13.47
N LEU A 134 12.73 -4.10 -13.05
CA LEU A 134 13.64 -4.96 -13.84
C LEU A 134 12.98 -5.58 -15.08
N GLU A 135 11.65 -5.68 -15.11
CA GLU A 135 10.89 -6.19 -16.26
C GLU A 135 10.51 -5.09 -17.26
N ILE A 136 10.11 -3.91 -16.77
CA ILE A 136 9.62 -2.79 -17.60
C ILE A 136 10.73 -1.81 -18.01
N GLY A 137 11.94 -1.97 -17.47
CA GLY A 137 13.09 -1.13 -17.79
C GLY A 137 13.49 -1.21 -19.27
N GLU A 138 14.37 -0.30 -19.69
CA GLU A 138 14.92 -0.30 -21.07
C GLU A 138 15.58 -1.63 -21.43
N GLU A 139 16.28 -2.21 -20.45
CA GLU A 139 16.82 -3.56 -20.52
C GLU A 139 15.92 -4.49 -19.71
N GLN A 140 15.31 -5.47 -20.38
CA GLN A 140 14.42 -6.45 -19.74
C GLN A 140 15.24 -7.58 -19.13
N TYR A 141 15.65 -7.41 -17.87
CA TYR A 141 16.51 -8.38 -17.18
C TYR A 141 15.76 -9.65 -16.77
N LEU A 142 14.43 -9.57 -16.60
CA LEU A 142 13.59 -10.70 -16.19
C LEU A 142 12.18 -10.60 -16.75
N HIS A 143 11.44 -11.69 -16.64
CA HIS A 143 10.00 -11.75 -16.90
C HIS A 143 9.26 -12.23 -15.64
N LEU A 144 8.30 -11.45 -15.14
CA LEU A 144 7.55 -11.82 -13.95
C LEU A 144 6.45 -12.82 -14.30
N LEU A 145 6.58 -14.03 -13.75
CA LEU A 145 5.54 -15.05 -13.86
C LEU A 145 4.39 -14.78 -12.85
N PRO A 146 3.18 -15.31 -13.12
CA PRO A 146 2.05 -15.15 -12.23
C PRO A 146 2.36 -15.58 -10.79
N GLN A 147 1.92 -14.77 -9.84
CA GLN A 147 2.06 -15.11 -8.43
C GLN A 147 1.06 -16.20 -8.05
N PHE A 148 1.56 -17.26 -7.42
CA PHE A 148 0.75 -18.36 -6.93
C PHE A 148 1.06 -18.63 -5.46
N SER A 149 0.05 -19.05 -4.70
CA SER A 149 0.23 -19.50 -3.30
C SER A 149 0.42 -21.00 -3.28
N VAL A 150 1.59 -21.51 -2.88
CA VAL A 150 1.78 -22.95 -2.66
C VAL A 150 2.08 -23.21 -1.20
N THR A 151 1.17 -23.90 -0.52
CA THR A 151 1.48 -24.63 0.70
C THR A 151 0.97 -26.05 0.51
N CYS A 152 1.87 -27.01 0.28
CA CYS A 152 1.53 -28.42 0.22
C CYS A 152 2.20 -29.12 1.40
N THR A 153 1.43 -29.36 2.46
CA THR A 153 1.89 -30.17 3.59
C THR A 153 1.22 -31.53 3.51
N LEU A 154 1.95 -32.53 3.04
CA LEU A 154 1.48 -33.91 2.94
C LEU A 154 1.72 -34.62 4.28
N TYR A 155 0.64 -34.88 5.01
CA TYR A 155 0.67 -35.70 6.23
C TYR A 155 0.32 -37.14 5.86
N PHE A 156 1.29 -38.04 5.97
CA PHE A 156 1.09 -39.46 5.71
C PHE A 156 0.67 -40.17 7.00
N HIS A 157 -0.54 -40.74 7.01
CA HIS A 157 -1.13 -41.30 8.23
C HIS A 157 -0.78 -42.78 8.47
N LYS A 158 -0.23 -43.47 7.46
CA LYS A 158 0.03 -44.93 7.49
C LYS A 158 1.40 -45.36 6.97
N THR A 159 2.16 -44.47 6.36
CA THR A 159 3.46 -44.81 5.76
C THR A 159 4.45 -43.73 6.13
N SER A 160 5.61 -44.10 6.69
CA SER A 160 6.64 -43.12 6.98
C SER A 160 7.21 -42.55 5.66
N PRO A 161 7.62 -41.27 5.61
CA PRO A 161 8.22 -40.67 4.41
C PRO A 161 9.44 -41.46 3.89
N GLN A 162 10.16 -42.13 4.79
CA GLN A 162 11.31 -42.96 4.47
C GLN A 162 10.94 -44.19 3.60
N LEU A 163 9.80 -44.83 3.88
CA LEU A 163 9.30 -46.00 3.14
C LEU A 163 8.83 -45.68 1.71
N LEU A 164 8.51 -44.41 1.43
CA LEU A 164 8.10 -43.92 0.11
C LEU A 164 9.29 -43.44 -0.73
N ALA A 165 10.42 -43.09 -0.10
CA ALA A 165 11.62 -42.61 -0.78
C ALA A 165 12.49 -43.76 -1.34
N ASP A 166 12.33 -44.98 -0.81
CA ASP A 166 13.09 -46.18 -1.21
C ASP A 166 12.46 -46.94 -2.41
N LYS A 167 11.47 -46.37 -3.10
CA LYS A 167 10.84 -46.93 -4.32
C LYS A 167 10.95 -45.97 -5.49
#